data_AF-K1SLG7-F1
#
_entry.id   AF-K1SLG7-F1
#
_cell.length_a   1.000
_cell.length_b   1.000
_cell.length_c   1.000
_cell.angle_alpha   90.00
_cell.angle_beta   90.00
_cell.angle_gamma   90.00
#
_symmetry.space_group_name_H-M   'P 1'
#
loop_
_entity.id
_entity.type
_entity.pdbx_description
1 polymer ?
#
loop_
_entity_poly.entity_id
_entity_poly.type
_entity_poly.pdbx_seq_one_letter_code
_entity_poly.pdbx_strand_id
1 'polypeptide(L)'
;MWFTTSFNTDSENLIEFTICNNKKEIKYNGLSIKSALELYGVLKYVVFIPEHLNLIKGVPECRREYLDSVAMMQTPVHLKKLSRYNKALKNKNNLLFGINFGDDLSLIRPQIESWNSVLAAEGLNVTYGRLKYFSLLETIASQLYNELSGGEELKLKYYSSI
;
A
#
# COMPACT_ATOMS: atom_id res chain seq x y z
N MET A 1 -23.83 -11.48 -0.52
CA MET A 1 -23.21 -11.68 -1.85
C MET A 1 -22.01 -12.57 -1.62
N TRP A 2 -22.07 -13.83 -2.05
CA TRP A 2 -21.02 -14.83 -1.82
C TRP A 2 -20.11 -14.85 -3.06
N PHE A 3 -18.82 -14.61 -2.88
CA PHE A 3 -17.84 -14.74 -3.95
C PHE A 3 -17.06 -16.04 -3.71
N THR A 4 -17.19 -17.01 -4.62
CA THR A 4 -16.32 -18.19 -4.65
C THR A 4 -15.29 -17.98 -5.75
N THR A 5 -14.02 -17.90 -5.38
CA THR A 5 -12.89 -17.99 -6.33
C THR A 5 -12.23 -19.34 -6.11
N SER A 6 -12.45 -20.30 -7.00
CA SER A 6 -11.66 -21.54 -7.04
C SER A 6 -10.39 -21.29 -7.87
N PHE A 7 -9.23 -21.33 -7.21
CA PHE A 7 -7.96 -21.50 -7.88
C PHE A 7 -7.37 -22.83 -7.43
N ASN A 8 -6.84 -23.56 -8.41
CA ASN A 8 -6.36 -24.92 -8.32
C ASN A 8 -5.18 -25.04 -7.33
N THR A 9 -5.49 -25.45 -6.10
CA THR A 9 -4.61 -26.09 -5.12
C THR A 9 -5.45 -27.19 -4.51
N ASP A 10 -4.91 -28.42 -4.36
CA ASP A 10 -5.61 -29.62 -3.85
C ASP A 10 -6.26 -29.47 -2.44
N SER A 11 -6.18 -28.28 -1.84
CA SER A 11 -6.84 -27.87 -0.62
C SER A 11 -7.82 -26.72 -0.90
N GLU A 12 -9.12 -26.95 -0.70
CA GLU A 12 -10.13 -25.89 -0.68
C GLU A 12 -9.86 -24.98 0.53
N ASN A 13 -9.63 -23.69 0.25
CA ASN A 13 -9.47 -22.67 1.28
C ASN A 13 -10.83 -22.06 1.60
N LEU A 14 -11.35 -22.29 2.80
CA LEU A 14 -12.63 -21.76 3.26
C LEU A 14 -12.42 -20.43 3.99
N ILE A 15 -13.07 -19.38 3.51
CA ILE A 15 -13.12 -18.08 4.17
C ILE A 15 -14.56 -17.81 4.60
N GLU A 16 -14.77 -17.74 5.91
CA GLU A 16 -16.07 -17.37 6.48
C GLU A 16 -16.02 -15.91 6.93
N PHE A 17 -17.02 -15.14 6.52
CA PHE A 17 -17.14 -13.74 6.90
C PHE A 17 -18.52 -13.49 7.50
N THR A 18 -18.54 -13.14 8.79
CA THR A 18 -19.76 -12.92 9.56
C THR A 18 -19.79 -11.48 10.07
N ILE A 19 -20.91 -10.78 9.85
CA ILE A 19 -21.15 -9.45 10.43
C ILE A 19 -22.27 -9.59 11.47
N CYS A 20 -21.93 -9.42 12.75
CA CYS A 20 -22.91 -9.43 13.84
C CYS A 20 -22.75 -8.15 14.67
N ASN A 21 -23.84 -7.38 14.87
CA ASN A 21 -23.84 -6.15 15.66
C ASN A 21 -22.69 -5.17 15.31
N ASN A 22 -22.47 -4.95 14.02
CA ASN A 22 -21.39 -4.11 13.48
C ASN A 22 -19.96 -4.61 13.78
N LYS A 23 -19.80 -5.81 14.35
CA LYS A 23 -18.51 -6.50 14.48
C LYS A 23 -18.33 -7.46 13.32
N LYS A 24 -17.18 -7.35 12.66
CA LYS A 24 -16.75 -8.23 11.58
C LYS A 24 -15.93 -9.36 12.20
N GLU A 25 -16.36 -10.59 12.00
CA GLU A 25 -15.60 -11.79 12.34
C GLU A 25 -15.20 -12.49 11.05
N ILE A 26 -13.92 -12.81 10.94
CA ILE A 26 -13.36 -13.47 9.76
C ILE A 26 -12.70 -14.76 10.23
N LYS A 27 -13.01 -15.87 9.57
CA LYS A 27 -12.34 -17.15 9.80
C LYS A 27 -11.71 -17.65 8.51
N TYR A 28 -10.50 -18.18 8.63
CA TYR A 28 -9.78 -18.85 7.55
C TYR A 28 -9.55 -20.31 7.96
N ASN A 29 -10.11 -21.26 7.20
CA ASN A 29 -10.08 -22.69 7.49
C ASN A 29 -10.50 -22.99 8.94
N GLY A 30 -11.58 -22.35 9.41
CA GLY A 30 -12.10 -22.49 10.78
C GLY A 30 -11.37 -21.68 11.86
N LEU A 31 -10.19 -21.11 11.58
CA LEU A 31 -9.44 -20.30 12.52
C LEU A 31 -9.83 -18.82 12.43
N SER A 32 -10.18 -18.22 13.56
CA SER A 32 -10.49 -16.77 13.62
C SER A 32 -9.23 -15.94 13.41
N ILE A 33 -9.26 -15.05 12.42
CA ILE A 33 -8.16 -14.12 12.11
C ILE A 33 -8.51 -12.71 12.59
N LYS A 34 -7.50 -11.97 13.07
CA LYS A 34 -7.73 -10.67 13.72
C LYS A 34 -7.88 -9.54 12.71
N SER A 35 -7.34 -9.71 11.51
CA SER A 35 -7.35 -8.69 10.47
C SER A 35 -7.60 -9.30 9.09
N ALA A 36 -8.41 -8.61 8.27
CA ALA A 36 -8.54 -8.93 6.85
C ALA A 36 -7.20 -8.82 6.10
N LEU A 37 -6.22 -8.11 6.67
CA LEU A 37 -4.85 -8.06 6.14
C LEU A 37 -4.18 -9.45 6.11
N GLU A 38 -4.57 -10.37 6.99
CA GLU A 38 -4.03 -11.73 7.01
C GLU A 38 -4.51 -12.58 5.83
N LEU A 39 -5.57 -12.15 5.12
CA LEU A 39 -6.02 -12.79 3.88
C LEU A 39 -5.18 -12.39 2.66
N TYR A 40 -4.34 -11.36 2.76
CA TYR A 40 -3.47 -10.94 1.67
C TYR A 40 -2.47 -12.05 1.33
N GLY A 41 -2.55 -12.56 0.11
CA GLY A 41 -1.71 -13.66 -0.39
C GLY A 41 -2.43 -15.00 -0.49
N VAL A 42 -3.49 -15.20 0.30
CA VAL A 42 -4.33 -16.41 0.26
C VAL A 42 -5.53 -16.19 -0.67
N LEU A 43 -6.24 -15.07 -0.47
CA LEU A 43 -7.39 -14.71 -1.29
C LEU A 43 -6.93 -13.81 -2.44
N LYS A 44 -6.86 -14.36 -3.65
CA LYS A 44 -6.52 -13.63 -4.87
C LYS A 44 -7.79 -13.25 -5.61
N TYR A 45 -8.14 -11.97 -5.61
CA TYR A 45 -9.32 -11.46 -6.28
C TYR A 45 -9.02 -10.09 -6.89
N VAL A 46 -9.72 -9.75 -7.97
CA VAL A 46 -9.68 -8.43 -8.61
C VAL A 46 -11.11 -7.95 -8.72
N VAL A 47 -11.37 -6.75 -8.20
CA VAL A 47 -12.68 -6.09 -8.31
C VAL A 47 -12.57 -5.00 -9.37
N PHE A 48 -13.63 -4.77 -10.14
CA PHE A 48 -13.75 -3.62 -11.03
C PHE A 48 -14.94 -2.78 -10.56
N ILE A 49 -14.67 -1.55 -10.13
CA ILE A 49 -15.69 -0.61 -9.66
C ILE A 49 -15.48 0.77 -10.30
N PRO A 50 -16.53 1.59 -10.46
CA PRO A 50 -16.44 2.92 -11.08
C PRO A 50 -15.37 3.83 -10.46
N GLU A 51 -15.13 3.70 -9.16
CA GLU A 51 -14.15 4.47 -8.39
C GLU A 51 -12.71 4.23 -8.88
N HIS A 52 -12.43 3.14 -9.62
CA HIS A 52 -11.11 2.89 -10.20
C HIS A 52 -10.70 3.94 -11.23
N LEU A 53 -11.65 4.71 -11.79
CA LEU A 53 -11.34 5.87 -12.64
C LEU A 53 -10.53 6.95 -11.91
N ASN A 54 -10.56 6.98 -10.57
CA ASN A 54 -9.75 7.87 -9.75
C ASN A 54 -8.24 7.58 -9.87
N LEU A 55 -7.85 6.38 -10.30
CA LEU A 55 -6.44 6.08 -10.59
C LEU A 55 -5.92 7.00 -11.71
N ILE A 56 -6.77 7.27 -12.71
CA ILE A 56 -6.45 8.08 -13.88
C ILE A 56 -6.72 9.56 -13.63
N LYS A 57 -7.94 9.89 -13.18
CA LYS A 57 -8.40 11.29 -13.06
C LYS A 57 -8.22 11.90 -11.66
N GLY A 58 -7.90 11.08 -10.67
CA GLY A 58 -7.82 11.51 -9.28
C GLY A 58 -6.47 12.08 -8.87
N VAL A 59 -6.40 12.42 -7.59
CA VAL A 59 -5.21 13.00 -6.94
C VAL A 59 -4.08 11.98 -6.80
N PRO A 60 -2.81 12.43 -6.64
CA PRO A 60 -1.66 11.53 -6.48
C PRO A 60 -1.79 10.53 -5.33
N GLU A 61 -2.56 10.86 -4.30
CA GLU A 61 -2.81 9.99 -3.14
C GLU A 61 -3.49 8.69 -3.55
N CYS A 62 -4.52 8.74 -4.39
CA CYS A 62 -5.19 7.54 -4.88
C CYS A 62 -4.24 6.57 -5.61
N ARG A 63 -3.31 7.10 -6.42
CA ARG A 63 -2.28 6.30 -7.09
C ARG A 63 -1.28 5.69 -6.12
N ARG A 64 -0.89 6.42 -5.06
CA ARG A 64 0.02 5.90 -4.02
C ARG A 64 -0.66 4.80 -3.20
N GLU A 65 -1.90 5.01 -2.78
CA GLU A 65 -2.69 4.00 -2.05
C GLU A 65 -2.85 2.73 -2.88
N TYR A 66 -3.13 2.87 -4.18
CA TYR A 66 -3.19 1.74 -5.08
C TYR A 66 -1.85 1.00 -5.15
N LEU A 67 -0.74 1.70 -5.42
CA LEU A 67 0.60 1.09 -5.47
C LEU A 67 0.98 0.41 -4.14
N ASP A 68 0.67 1.02 -2.99
CA ASP A 68 0.96 0.44 -1.68
C ASP A 68 0.11 -0.80 -1.39
N SER A 69 -1.16 -0.79 -1.80
CA SER A 69 -2.06 -1.94 -1.65
C SER A 69 -1.57 -3.16 -2.45
N VAL A 70 -1.08 -2.93 -3.67
CA VAL A 70 -0.55 -4.01 -4.51
C VAL A 70 0.85 -4.44 -4.06
N ALA A 71 1.71 -3.50 -3.65
CA ALA A 71 3.02 -3.82 -3.08
C ALA A 71 2.89 -4.69 -1.82
N MET A 72 1.88 -4.44 -0.99
CA MET A 72 1.54 -5.31 0.15
C MET A 72 1.18 -6.73 -0.29
N MET A 73 0.34 -6.89 -1.33
CA MET A 73 -0.05 -8.22 -1.83
C MET A 73 1.18 -9.05 -2.26
N GLN A 74 2.24 -8.40 -2.76
CA GLN A 74 3.48 -9.07 -3.14
C GLN A 74 4.45 -9.27 -1.97
N THR A 75 4.52 -8.32 -1.03
CA THR A 75 5.47 -8.35 0.07
C THR A 75 4.81 -7.84 1.35
N PRO A 76 4.43 -8.74 2.28
CA PRO A 76 3.75 -8.36 3.53
C PRO A 76 4.53 -7.36 4.39
N VAL A 77 5.87 -7.36 4.25
CA VAL A 77 6.76 -6.44 4.96
C VAL A 77 6.52 -4.98 4.56
N HIS A 78 6.04 -4.71 3.33
CA HIS A 78 5.82 -3.36 2.81
C HIS A 78 4.94 -2.50 3.74
N LEU A 79 3.83 -3.04 4.23
CA LEU A 79 2.95 -2.33 5.16
C LEU A 79 3.65 -1.92 6.46
N LYS A 80 4.46 -2.82 7.03
CA LYS A 80 5.18 -2.54 8.27
C LYS A 80 6.18 -1.39 8.07
N LYS A 81 6.85 -1.37 6.92
CA LYS A 81 7.79 -0.34 6.50
C LYS A 81 7.09 1.00 6.27
N LEU A 82 5.99 0.99 5.52
CA LEU A 82 5.15 2.17 5.28
C LEU A 82 4.57 2.74 6.58
N SER A 83 4.07 1.90 7.47
CA SER A 83 3.54 2.31 8.78
C SER A 83 4.61 3.00 9.63
N ARG A 84 5.82 2.43 9.69
CA ARG A 84 6.96 3.02 10.40
C ARG A 84 7.39 4.35 9.78
N TYR A 85 7.48 4.43 8.45
CA TYR A 85 7.78 5.66 7.73
C TYR A 85 6.76 6.76 8.07
N ASN A 86 5.47 6.47 7.95
CA ASN A 86 4.40 7.43 8.23
C ASN A 86 4.41 7.89 9.70
N LYS A 87 4.69 6.99 10.65
CA LYS A 87 4.82 7.35 12.07
C LYS A 87 6.01 8.28 12.31
N ALA A 88 7.17 7.97 11.72
CA ALA A 88 8.36 8.81 11.82
C ALA A 88 8.11 10.20 11.20
N LEU A 89 7.46 10.24 10.03
CA LEU A 89 7.11 11.48 9.34
C LEU A 89 6.19 12.35 10.19
N LYS A 90 5.14 11.74 10.77
CA LYS A 90 4.21 12.42 11.67
C LYS A 90 4.92 12.98 12.90
N ASN A 91 5.79 12.19 13.54
CA ASN A 91 6.55 12.62 14.70
C ASN A 91 7.51 13.77 14.37
N LYS A 92 8.22 13.69 13.25
CA LYS A 92 9.09 14.77 12.77
C LYS A 92 8.29 16.03 12.48
N ASN A 93 7.16 15.92 11.78
CA ASN A 93 6.31 17.07 11.47
C ASN A 93 5.77 17.74 12.74
N ASN A 94 5.34 16.95 13.73
CA ASN A 94 4.90 17.47 15.02
C ASN A 94 6.04 18.16 15.78
N LEU A 95 7.25 17.59 15.76
CA LEU A 95 8.43 18.19 16.35
C LEU A 95 8.74 19.55 15.70
N LEU A 96 8.74 19.61 14.37
CA LEU A 96 8.99 20.84 13.61
C LEU A 96 7.91 21.90 13.86
N PHE A 97 6.65 21.49 13.94
CA PHE A 97 5.53 22.40 14.22
C PHE A 97 5.61 22.99 15.64
N GLY A 98 6.19 22.26 16.60
CA GLY A 98 6.36 22.73 17.97
C GLY A 98 7.51 23.71 18.19
N ILE A 99 8.36 23.96 17.18
CA ILE A 99 9.51 24.87 17.31
C ILE A 99 9.03 26.31 17.26
N ASN A 100 9.36 27.08 18.31
CA ASN A 100 9.06 28.50 18.43
C ASN A 100 10.31 29.36 18.29
N PHE A 101 10.08 30.66 18.06
CA PHE A 101 11.15 31.64 18.01
C PHE A 101 11.79 31.79 19.40
N GLY A 102 13.07 31.45 19.53
CA GLY A 102 13.82 31.48 20.78
C GLY A 102 14.17 30.10 21.37
N ASP A 103 13.69 29.01 20.77
CA ASP A 103 14.04 27.65 21.20
C ASP A 103 15.53 27.34 20.96
N ASP A 104 16.14 26.63 21.91
CA ASP A 104 17.50 26.10 21.75
C ASP A 104 17.50 24.91 20.78
N LEU A 105 17.82 25.21 19.52
CA LEU A 105 17.89 24.21 18.45
C LEU A 105 18.94 23.12 18.69
N SER A 106 19.91 23.33 19.58
CA SER A 106 20.93 22.33 19.88
C SER A 106 20.36 21.07 20.54
N LEU A 107 19.28 21.21 21.31
CA LEU A 107 18.57 20.10 21.96
C LEU A 107 17.62 19.36 21.00
N ILE A 108 17.14 20.07 19.98
CA ILE A 108 16.12 19.57 19.03
C ILE A 108 16.77 18.86 17.84
N ARG A 109 17.92 19.36 17.37
CA ARG A 109 18.64 18.82 16.21
C ARG A 109 18.94 17.31 16.30
N PRO A 110 19.39 16.74 17.45
CA PRO A 110 19.61 15.30 17.55
C PRO A 110 18.34 14.48 17.37
N GLN A 111 17.18 15.00 17.80
CA GLN A 111 15.90 14.32 17.61
C GLN A 111 15.47 14.33 16.15
N ILE A 112 15.63 15.47 15.47
CA ILE A 112 15.38 15.59 14.02
C ILE A 112 16.25 14.58 13.26
N GLU A 113 17.53 14.47 13.62
CA GLU A 113 18.47 13.58 12.93
C GLU A 113 18.16 12.09 13.14
N SER A 114 17.71 11.73 14.35
CA SER A 114 17.18 10.40 14.63
C SER A 114 15.98 10.07 13.73
N TRP A 115 15.03 11.00 13.58
CA TRP A 115 13.90 10.82 12.67
C TRP A 115 14.32 10.78 11.19
N ASN A 116 15.30 11.58 10.77
CA ASN A 116 15.86 11.53 9.42
C ASN A 116 16.41 10.15 9.09
N SER A 117 17.15 9.55 10.03
CA SER A 117 17.71 8.20 9.87
C SER A 117 16.62 7.15 9.67
N VAL A 118 15.54 7.22 10.46
CA VAL A 118 14.38 6.31 10.30
C VAL A 118 13.67 6.54 8.97
N LEU A 119 13.44 7.81 8.58
CA LEU A 119 12.79 8.15 7.33
C LEU A 119 13.60 7.68 6.12
N ALA A 120 14.92 7.85 6.12
CA ALA A 120 15.79 7.38 5.05
C ALA A 120 15.76 5.85 4.93
N ALA A 121 15.90 5.13 6.06
CA ALA A 121 15.92 3.67 6.06
C ALA A 121 14.56 3.06 5.66
N GLU A 122 13.47 3.54 6.24
CA GLU A 122 12.13 3.00 5.94
C GLU A 122 11.63 3.51 4.57
N GLY A 123 11.97 4.75 4.20
CA GLY A 123 11.64 5.35 2.90
C GLY A 123 12.27 4.60 1.73
N LEU A 124 13.54 4.18 1.86
CA LEU A 124 14.19 3.31 0.87
C LEU A 124 13.40 2.02 0.64
N ASN A 125 12.97 1.36 1.72
CA ASN A 125 12.21 0.11 1.63
C ASN A 125 10.85 0.32 0.95
N VAL A 126 10.15 1.41 1.29
CA VAL A 126 8.86 1.75 0.66
C VAL A 126 9.04 2.06 -0.82
N THR A 127 10.01 2.89 -1.17
CA THR A 127 10.30 3.26 -2.57
C THR A 127 10.69 2.03 -3.38
N TYR A 128 11.53 1.15 -2.82
CA TYR A 128 11.91 -0.10 -3.48
C TYR A 128 10.69 -1.00 -3.75
N GLY A 129 9.83 -1.19 -2.75
CA GLY A 129 8.60 -1.99 -2.93
C GLY A 129 7.68 -1.41 -4.01
N ARG A 130 7.50 -0.09 -4.04
CA ARG A 130 6.71 0.60 -5.07
C ARG A 130 7.33 0.47 -6.45
N LEU A 131 8.63 0.71 -6.60
CA LEU A 131 9.32 0.65 -7.90
C LEU A 131 9.31 -0.76 -8.49
N LYS A 132 9.48 -1.79 -7.65
CA LYS A 132 9.42 -3.18 -8.08
C LYS A 132 8.08 -3.48 -8.76
N TYR A 133 6.96 -3.11 -8.12
CA TYR A 133 5.64 -3.30 -8.71
C TYR A 133 5.38 -2.36 -9.89
N PHE A 134 5.80 -1.10 -9.80
CA PHE A 134 5.62 -0.11 -10.85
C PHE A 134 6.25 -0.55 -12.18
N SER A 135 7.45 -1.15 -12.15
CA SER A 135 8.10 -1.65 -13.37
C SER A 135 7.30 -2.76 -14.07
N LEU A 136 6.70 -3.66 -13.28
CA LEU A 136 5.83 -4.71 -13.78
C LEU A 136 4.53 -4.12 -14.35
N LEU A 137 3.94 -3.18 -13.63
CA LEU A 137 2.74 -2.47 -14.05
C LEU A 137 2.96 -1.73 -15.36
N GLU A 138 4.06 -0.98 -15.49
CA GLU A 138 4.40 -0.25 -16.71
C GLU A 138 4.47 -1.19 -17.91
N THR A 139 5.22 -2.29 -17.78
CA THR A 139 5.38 -3.26 -18.86
C THR A 139 4.04 -3.85 -19.31
N ILE A 140 3.24 -4.35 -18.36
CA ILE A 140 1.97 -5.02 -18.67
C ILE A 140 0.91 -4.03 -19.16
N ALA A 141 0.80 -2.86 -18.51
CA ALA A 141 -0.20 -1.87 -18.86
C ALA A 141 0.07 -1.28 -20.24
N SER A 142 1.33 -1.01 -20.59
CA SER A 142 1.68 -0.50 -21.91
C SER A 142 1.36 -1.50 -23.03
N GLN A 143 1.63 -2.78 -22.81
CA GLN A 143 1.29 -3.84 -23.76
C GLN A 143 -0.23 -3.96 -23.95
N LEU A 144 -0.98 -4.11 -22.86
CA LEU A 144 -2.44 -4.25 -22.92
C LEU A 144 -3.11 -3.00 -23.50
N TYR A 145 -2.61 -1.81 -23.17
CA TYR A 145 -3.18 -0.57 -23.71
C TYR A 145 -2.96 -0.48 -25.22
N ASN A 146 -1.79 -0.88 -25.73
CA ASN A 146 -1.51 -0.89 -27.16
C ASN A 146 -2.46 -1.81 -27.92
N GLU A 147 -2.69 -3.03 -27.40
CA GLU A 147 -3.62 -4.01 -27.97
C GLU A 147 -5.06 -3.50 -27.98
N LEU A 148 -5.51 -2.85 -26.90
CA LEU A 148 -6.89 -2.38 -26.76
C LEU A 148 -7.18 -1.08 -27.54
N SER A 149 -6.20 -0.20 -27.65
CA SER A 149 -6.34 1.10 -28.33
C SER A 149 -6.09 1.04 -29.84
N GLY A 150 -5.59 -0.09 -30.35
CA GLY A 150 -5.25 -0.23 -31.76
C GLY A 150 -3.97 0.50 -32.16
N GLY A 151 -3.01 0.63 -31.24
CA GLY A 151 -1.68 1.17 -31.53
C GLY A 151 -1.26 2.42 -30.78
N GLU A 152 -2.05 2.92 -29.82
CA GLU A 152 -1.61 4.03 -28.98
C GLU A 152 -0.54 3.58 -27.97
N GLU A 153 0.30 4.53 -27.54
CA GLU A 153 1.38 4.30 -26.60
C GLU A 153 1.01 4.84 -25.22
N LEU A 154 1.06 3.98 -24.20
CA LEU A 154 0.93 4.37 -22.79
C LEU A 154 2.31 4.44 -22.14
N LYS A 155 2.65 5.59 -21.56
CA LYS A 155 3.87 5.80 -20.78
C LYS A 155 3.54 6.10 -19.32
N LEU A 156 4.19 5.42 -18.40
CA LEU A 156 4.06 5.67 -16.97
C LEU A 156 5.39 6.23 -16.45
N LYS A 157 5.33 7.20 -15.53
CA LYS A 157 6.53 7.72 -14.86
C LYS A 157 6.32 7.75 -13.35
N TYR A 158 7.31 7.27 -12.62
CA TYR A 158 7.30 7.32 -11.16
C TYR A 158 8.04 8.56 -10.67
N TYR A 159 7.33 9.45 -9.98
CA TYR A 159 7.92 10.59 -9.28
C TYR A 159 7.86 10.32 -7.77
N SER A 160 9.02 10.23 -7.12
CA SER A 160 9.08 10.00 -5.68
C SER A 160 8.46 11.17 -4.92
N SER A 161 7.69 10.84 -3.88
CA SER A 161 7.22 11.78 -2.85
C SER A 161 7.89 11.52 -1.50
N ILE A 162 8.89 10.62 -1.49
CA ILE A 162 9.77 10.27 -0.37
C ILE A 162 11.13 10.90 -0.67
#